data_AF-A0A8J4GZ86-F1
#
_entry.id   AF-A0A8J4GZ86-F1
#
_cell.length_a   1.000
_cell.length_b   1.000
_cell.length_c   1.000
_cell.angle_alpha   90.00
_cell.angle_beta   90.00
_cell.angle_gamma   90.00
#
_symmetry.space_group_name_H-M   'P 1'
#
loop_
_entity.id
_entity.type
_entity.pdbx_description
1 polymer ?
#
loop_
_entity_poly.entity_id
_entity_poly.type
_entity_poly.pdbx_seq_one_letter_code
_entity_poly.pdbx_strand_id
1 'polypeptide(L)'
;MMNMAPVPDQYMDQLKARMEQCGIRWTKQRAAIINIFVVKGVGLLTAEEVFLAAKRKLPKLGMATVYRTLELCVKVRLLRKIFNDRTARYCLCPFEMNGDIHSL
;
A
#
# COMPACT_ATOMS: atom_id res chain seq x y z
N MET A 1 0.11 23.62 3.88
CA MET A 1 -0.77 22.42 3.78
C MET A 1 -0.27 21.62 2.59
N MET A 2 0.17 20.37 2.77
CA MET A 2 0.70 19.57 1.66
C MET A 2 -0.45 19.20 0.71
N ASN A 3 -0.43 19.74 -0.50
CA ASN A 3 -1.34 19.36 -1.59
C ASN A 3 -1.09 17.88 -1.92
N MET A 4 -2.08 17.04 -1.62
CA MET A 4 -2.13 15.65 -2.04
C MET A 4 -2.57 15.65 -3.49
N ALA A 5 -1.65 15.44 -4.43
CA ALA A 5 -2.03 15.15 -5.81
C ALA A 5 -3.00 13.95 -5.82
N PRO A 6 -4.07 13.99 -6.62
CA PRO A 6 -4.99 12.87 -6.71
C PRO A 6 -4.22 11.65 -7.21
N VAL A 7 -4.25 10.59 -6.42
CA VAL A 7 -3.89 9.26 -6.91
C VAL A 7 -4.84 8.96 -8.06
N PRO A 8 -4.37 8.61 -9.26
CA PRO A 8 -5.27 8.24 -10.36
C PRO A 8 -6.14 7.08 -9.90
N ASP A 9 -7.47 7.24 -9.93
CA ASP A 9 -8.43 6.24 -9.43
C ASP A 9 -8.18 4.85 -10.06
N GLN A 10 -7.77 4.84 -11.32
CA GLN A 10 -7.41 3.65 -12.09
C GLN A 10 -6.30 2.81 -11.44
N TYR A 11 -5.35 3.43 -10.71
CA TYR A 11 -4.28 2.69 -10.06
C TYR A 11 -4.76 1.96 -8.81
N MET A 12 -5.61 2.60 -8.00
CA MET A 12 -6.20 1.95 -6.83
C MET A 12 -7.10 0.77 -7.22
N ASP A 13 -7.80 0.86 -8.34
CA ASP A 13 -8.60 -0.24 -8.89
C ASP A 13 -7.75 -1.43 -9.32
N GLN A 14 -6.56 -1.21 -9.89
CA GLN A 14 -5.61 -2.28 -10.21
C GLN A 14 -5.09 -2.99 -8.95
N LEU A 15 -4.73 -2.23 -7.90
CA LEU A 15 -4.30 -2.79 -6.62
C LEU A 15 -5.43 -3.61 -5.97
N LYS A 16 -6.67 -3.10 -6.06
CA LYS A 16 -7.86 -3.83 -5.60
C LYS A 16 -8.04 -5.14 -6.35
N ALA A 17 -8.02 -5.11 -7.69
CA ALA A 17 -8.16 -6.31 -8.52
C ALA A 17 -7.09 -7.34 -8.17
N ARG A 18 -5.84 -6.93 -7.94
CA ARG A 18 -4.75 -7.81 -7.51
C ARG A 18 -5.02 -8.47 -6.16
N MET A 19 -5.52 -7.73 -5.18
CA MET A 19 -5.88 -8.30 -3.87
C MET A 19 -7.00 -9.33 -4.00
N GLU A 20 -8.03 -9.00 -4.78
CA GLU A 20 -9.19 -9.87 -5.00
C GLU A 20 -8.82 -11.15 -5.75
N GLN A 21 -7.97 -11.06 -6.80
CA GLN A 21 -7.40 -12.22 -7.50
C GLN A 21 -6.58 -13.14 -6.57
N CYS A 22 -6.00 -12.59 -5.50
CA CYS A 22 -5.26 -13.36 -4.50
C CYS A 22 -6.16 -13.85 -3.34
N GLY A 23 -7.48 -13.73 -3.45
CA GLY A 23 -8.43 -14.13 -2.41
C GLY A 23 -8.46 -13.22 -1.19
N ILE A 24 -7.89 -12.00 -1.29
CA ILE A 24 -7.84 -11.05 -0.20
C ILE A 24 -8.92 -9.99 -0.38
N ARG A 25 -9.90 -9.97 0.53
CA ARG A 25 -10.99 -9.00 0.51
C ARG A 25 -10.50 -7.54 0.53
N TRP A 26 -11.01 -6.71 -0.38
CA TRP A 26 -10.82 -5.26 -0.30
C TRP A 26 -11.74 -4.65 0.77
N THR A 27 -11.16 -3.97 1.76
CA THR A 27 -11.93 -3.31 2.83
C THR A 27 -11.51 -1.86 2.97
N LYS A 28 -12.37 -1.01 3.55
CA LYS A 28 -12.07 0.43 3.78
C LYS A 28 -10.75 0.65 4.53
N GLN A 29 -10.44 -0.20 5.52
CA GLN A 29 -9.19 -0.11 6.28
C GLN A 29 -7.97 -0.47 5.43
N ARG A 30 -8.05 -1.54 4.64
CA ARG A 30 -6.95 -1.96 3.74
C ARG A 30 -6.69 -0.91 2.66
N ALA A 31 -7.76 -0.40 2.04
CA ALA A 31 -7.68 0.66 1.06
C ALA A 31 -6.99 1.92 1.63
N ALA A 32 -7.37 2.34 2.84
CA ALA A 32 -6.75 3.49 3.50
C ALA A 32 -5.26 3.28 3.79
N ILE A 33 -4.86 2.07 4.20
CA ILE A 33 -3.46 1.71 4.44
C ILE A 33 -2.66 1.74 3.13
N ILE A 34 -3.18 1.12 2.07
CA ILE A 34 -2.52 1.06 0.75
C ILE A 34 -2.37 2.46 0.15
N ASN A 35 -3.42 3.28 0.24
CA ASN A 35 -3.42 4.64 -0.30
C ASN A 35 -2.33 5.53 0.32
N ILE A 36 -1.88 5.25 1.55
CA ILE A 36 -0.75 5.98 2.15
C ILE A 36 0.52 5.76 1.34
N PHE A 37 0.79 4.54 0.89
CA PHE A 37 1.95 4.24 0.05
C PHE A 37 1.83 4.87 -1.32
N VAL A 38 0.64 4.82 -1.92
CA VAL A 38 0.41 5.39 -3.25
C VAL A 38 0.60 6.90 -3.25
N VAL A 39 0.04 7.60 -2.25
CA VAL A 39 0.24 9.05 -2.07
C VAL A 39 1.70 9.39 -1.73
N LYS A 40 2.38 8.52 -0.97
CA LYS A 40 3.79 8.75 -0.59
C LYS A 40 4.76 8.53 -1.76
N GLY A 41 4.39 7.71 -2.75
CA GLY A 41 5.23 7.38 -3.90
C GLY A 41 6.42 6.49 -3.52
N VAL A 42 7.63 6.89 -3.94
CA VAL A 42 8.89 6.10 -3.83
C VAL A 42 9.44 6.01 -2.39
N GLY A 43 8.69 6.47 -1.39
CA GLY A 43 9.13 6.50 0.01
C GLY A 43 9.11 5.15 0.73
N LEU A 44 10.03 4.96 1.67
CA LEU A 44 10.06 3.83 2.61
C LEU A 44 9.35 4.21 3.91
N LEU A 45 8.27 3.51 4.25
CA LEU A 45 7.51 3.74 5.47
C LEU A 45 7.65 2.57 6.45
N THR A 46 7.84 2.87 7.71
CA THR A 46 7.69 1.92 8.81
C THR A 46 6.21 1.63 9.08
N ALA A 47 5.92 0.53 9.79
CA ALA A 47 4.54 0.24 10.20
C ALA A 47 3.95 1.34 11.11
N GLU A 48 4.79 1.99 11.92
CA GLU A 48 4.38 3.07 12.81
C GLU A 48 3.99 4.33 12.04
N GLU A 49 4.79 4.73 11.04
CA GLU A 49 4.47 5.87 10.16
C GLU A 49 3.15 5.63 9.42
N VAL A 50 2.93 4.41 8.92
CA VAL A 50 1.66 4.02 8.28
C VAL A 50 0.50 4.11 9.27
N PHE A 51 0.67 3.61 10.50
CA PHE A 51 -0.35 3.66 11.54
C PHE A 51 -0.72 5.10 11.91
N LEU A 52 0.26 5.96 12.15
CA LEU A 52 0.04 7.38 12.47
C LEU A 52 -0.67 8.10 11.33
N ALA A 53 -0.28 7.83 10.08
CA ALA A 53 -0.94 8.40 8.91
C ALA A 53 -2.39 7.91 8.76
N ALA A 54 -2.63 6.61 8.95
CA ALA A 54 -3.96 6.01 8.80
C ALA A 54 -4.92 6.41 9.93
N LYS A 55 -4.44 6.49 11.17
CA LYS A 55 -5.23 6.81 12.37
C LYS A 55 -5.87 8.20 12.30
N ARG A 56 -5.24 9.15 11.60
CA ARG A 56 -5.84 10.47 11.33
C ARG A 56 -7.14 10.40 10.54
N LYS A 57 -7.27 9.42 9.64
CA LYS A 57 -8.48 9.19 8.82
C LYS A 57 -9.40 8.13 9.43
N LEU A 58 -8.83 7.18 10.17
CA LEU A 58 -9.53 6.04 10.78
C LEU A 58 -9.17 5.96 12.28
N PRO A 59 -9.80 6.76 13.16
CA PRO A 59 -9.42 6.84 14.57
C PRO A 59 -9.50 5.52 15.33
N LYS A 60 -10.38 4.60 14.89
CA LYS A 60 -10.57 3.26 15.47
C LYS A 60 -9.61 2.19 14.93
N LEU A 61 -8.69 2.55 14.02
CA LEU A 61 -7.74 1.60 13.46
C LEU A 61 -6.71 1.19 14.53
N GLY A 62 -6.49 -0.12 14.68
CA GLY A 62 -5.48 -0.67 15.58
C GLY A 62 -4.18 -1.02 14.85
N MET A 63 -3.06 -1.00 15.59
CA MET A 63 -1.73 -1.32 15.05
C MET A 63 -1.64 -2.75 14.50
N ALA A 64 -2.32 -3.71 15.15
CA ALA A 64 -2.40 -5.10 14.66
C ALA A 64 -3.03 -5.19 13.26
N THR A 65 -4.03 -4.35 12.96
CA THR A 65 -4.64 -4.28 11.63
C THR A 65 -3.67 -3.75 10.58
N VAL A 66 -2.84 -2.77 10.95
CA VAL A 66 -1.79 -2.25 10.06
C VAL A 66 -0.80 -3.35 9.72
N TYR A 67 -0.20 -4.01 10.72
CA TYR A 67 0.73 -5.12 10.48
C TYR A 67 0.13 -6.22 9.63
N ARG A 68 -1.08 -6.72 9.97
CA ARG A 68 -1.74 -7.77 9.17
C ARG A 68 -1.94 -7.33 7.73
N THR A 69 -2.32 -6.07 7.50
CA THR A 69 -2.50 -5.54 6.15
C THR A 69 -1.18 -5.46 5.40
N LEU A 70 -0.11 -4.96 6.04
CA LEU A 70 1.22 -4.88 5.44
C LEU A 70 1.74 -6.26 5.03
N GLU A 71 1.63 -7.26 5.93
CA GLU A 71 2.05 -8.64 5.65
C GLU A 71 1.22 -9.26 4.52
N LEU A 72 -0.09 -9.01 4.47
CA LEU A 72 -0.94 -9.45 3.35
C LEU A 72 -0.50 -8.81 2.03
N CYS A 73 -0.20 -7.51 2.03
CA CYS A 73 0.26 -6.81 0.83
C CYS A 73 1.63 -7.32 0.36
N VAL A 74 2.54 -7.64 1.27
CA VAL A 74 3.82 -8.27 0.95
C VAL A 74 3.61 -9.65 0.34
N LYS A 75 2.71 -10.46 0.92
CA LYS A 75 2.37 -11.80 0.41
C LYS A 75 1.88 -11.76 -1.04
N VAL A 76 1.11 -10.74 -1.43
CA VAL A 76 0.58 -10.61 -2.81
C VAL A 76 1.46 -9.78 -3.74
N ARG A 77 2.67 -9.41 -3.27
CA ARG A 77 3.66 -8.60 -4.00
C ARG A 77 3.19 -7.18 -4.33
N LEU A 78 2.27 -6.62 -3.54
CA LEU A 78 1.88 -5.21 -3.63
C LEU A 78 2.88 -4.29 -2.91
N LEU A 79 3.43 -4.77 -1.79
CA LEU A 79 4.48 -4.08 -1.06
C LEU A 79 5.75 -4.93 -1.03
N ARG A 80 6.89 -4.26 -0.99
CA ARG A 80 8.18 -4.86 -0.66
C ARG A 80 8.52 -4.50 0.78
N LYS A 81 9.00 -5.49 1.54
CA LYS A 81 9.54 -5.29 2.90
C LYS A 81 11.06 -5.27 2.84
N ILE A 82 11.67 -4.22 3.37
CA ILE A 82 13.12 -4.01 3.44
C ILE A 82 13.48 -3.86 4.91
N PHE A 83 14.50 -4.58 5.36
CA PHE A 83 15.02 -4.44 6.71
C PHE A 83 16.24 -3.55 6.68
N ASN A 84 16.22 -2.47 7.45
CA ASN A 84 17.38 -1.63 7.70
C ASN A 84 17.46 -1.34 9.21
N ASP A 85 18.65 -1.49 9.79
CA ASP A 85 18.93 -1.18 11.21
C ASP A 85 17.86 -1.70 12.18
N ARG A 86 17.55 -3.00 12.09
CA ARG A 86 16.55 -3.73 12.92
C ARG A 86 15.09 -3.29 12.71
N THR A 87 14.82 -2.40 11.75
CA THR A 87 13.48 -1.88 11.49
C THR A 87 12.98 -2.30 10.11
N ALA A 88 11.75 -2.83 10.05
CA ALA A 88 11.09 -3.14 8.80
C ALA A 88 10.49 -1.87 8.18
N ARG A 89 10.85 -1.62 6.92
CA ARG A 89 10.28 -0.57 6.08
C ARG A 89 9.60 -1.19 4.87
N TYR A 90 8.59 -0.50 4.36
CA TYR A 90 7.74 -0.96 3.27
C TYR A 90 7.72 0.09 2.18
N CYS A 91 7.76 -0.35 0.93
CA CYS A 91 7.51 0.49 -0.24
C CYS A 91 6.56 -0.22 -1.19
N LEU A 92 5.92 0.57 -2.06
CA LEU A 92 5.09 0.04 -3.12
C LEU A 92 5.95 -0.72 -4.13
N CYS A 93 5.51 -1.91 -4.55
CA CYS A 93 6.14 -2.59 -5.67
C CYS A 93 5.79 -1.84 -6.97
N PRO A 94 6.77 -1.58 -7.86
CA PRO A 94 6.46 -1.20 -9.22
C PRO A 94 5.58 -2.28 -9.83
N PHE A 95 4.40 -1.91 -10.29
CA PHE A 95 3.50 -2.86 -10.94
C PHE A 95 3.99 -3.02 -12.38
N GLU A 96 4.73 -4.08 -12.66
CA GLU A 96 5.05 -4.45 -14.04
C GLU A 96 3.78 -4.99 -14.69
N MET A 97 3.23 -4.24 -15.64
CA MET A 97 2.08 -4.67 -16.43
C MET A 97 2.53 -5.82 -17.34
N ASN A 98 2.10 -7.04 -17.05
CA ASN A 98 2.18 -8.12 -18.03
C ASN A 98 1.12 -7.88 -19.12
N GLY A 99 1.58 -7.47 -20.31
CA GLY A 99 0.83 -7.53 -21.57
C GLY A 99 0.82 -6.21 -22.34
N ASP A 100 1.65 -6.16 -23.39
CA ASP A 100 1.65 -5.22 -24.52
C ASP A 100 2.13 -3.78 -24.28
N ILE A 101 3.46 -3.62 -24.37
CA ILE A 101 4.03 -2.53 -25.15
C ILE A 101 5.07 -3.14 -26.10
N HIS A 102 4.58 -3.66 -27.23
CA HIS A 102 5.40 -3.64 -28.43
C HIS A 102 5.66 -2.18 -28.79
N SER A 103 6.94 -1.85 -28.98
CA SER A 103 7.45 -0.67 -29.70
C SER A 103 7.41 0.64 -28.91
N LEU A 104 8.59 1.10 -28.48
CA LEU A 104 9.42 2.06 -29.22
C LEU A 104 10.85 2.03 -28.68
#